data_AF-A0A4R2KGH4-F1
#
_entry.id   AF-A0A4R2KGH4-F1
#
_cell.length_a   1.000
_cell.length_b   1.000
_cell.length_c   1.000
_cell.angle_alpha   90.00
_cell.angle_beta   90.00
_cell.angle_gamma   90.00
#
_symmetry.space_group_name_H-M   'P 1'
#
loop_
_entity.id
_entity.type
_entity.pdbx_description
1 polymer ?
#
loop_
_entity_poly.entity_id
_entity_poly.type
_entity_poly.pdbx_seq_one_letter_code
_entity_poly.pdbx_strand_id
1 'polypeptide(L)'
;MNKRLLGVPVWVVFGLVVGALVGVAVYQKQPKVSSDVRAVVEGFRHGSVYVERGAPPVVNPDRVRQVIGDRPIVVAILADRPLPPGRPLVRSRQKFCGDVAVQVPTNEVIIFGTDEKDGYGSAFCTGKQFSNPDNPVKAGNFDFPLIAAAETAWKYRISATDLTPQVEEYVLAFDAQVSQDKVATAPRRGAVPDKLAAGDVVLSLGGIVAASVALFFLFSVVGWFFGRERRGNVRRLALDARLSKVGDYVLRADPQQDKQAEVSREYVLVLRALEDGEDVGSRVKKLERMIR
;
A
#
# COMPACT_ATOMS: atom_id res chain seq x y z
N MET A 1 9.92 -16.29 33.69
CA MET A 1 10.57 -14.96 33.70
C MET A 1 10.39 -14.31 32.33
N ASN A 2 9.45 -13.38 32.20
CA ASN A 2 9.25 -12.66 30.94
C ASN A 2 10.33 -11.59 30.80
N LYS A 3 11.35 -11.90 29.99
CA LYS A 3 12.39 -10.93 29.61
C LYS A 3 11.69 -9.72 28.95
N ARG A 4 11.99 -8.52 29.44
CA ARG A 4 11.55 -7.25 28.88
C ARG A 4 12.77 -6.56 28.28
N LEU A 5 12.69 -6.16 27.02
CA LEU A 5 13.69 -5.30 26.39
C LEU A 5 13.13 -3.89 26.43
N LEU A 6 13.84 -2.91 27.03
CA LEU A 6 13.38 -1.51 27.11
C LEU A 6 11.97 -1.34 27.72
N GLY A 7 11.58 -2.22 28.66
CA GLY A 7 10.25 -2.18 29.30
C GLY A 7 9.13 -2.84 28.50
N VAL A 8 9.38 -3.24 27.25
CA VAL A 8 8.41 -3.92 26.37
C VAL A 8 8.57 -5.44 26.48
N PRO A 9 7.49 -6.22 26.55
CA PRO A 9 7.57 -7.68 26.51
C PRO A 9 8.20 -8.17 25.21
N VAL A 10 9.20 -9.06 25.29
CA VAL A 10 9.95 -9.58 24.12
C VAL A 10 9.03 -10.19 23.05
N TRP A 11 7.89 -10.78 23.43
CA TRP A 11 6.93 -11.36 22.49
C TRP A 11 6.28 -10.32 21.57
N VAL A 12 6.10 -9.07 22.04
CA VAL A 12 5.55 -7.98 21.22
C VAL A 12 6.58 -7.56 20.16
N VAL A 13 7.84 -7.41 20.56
CA VAL A 13 8.94 -7.09 19.64
C VAL A 13 9.10 -8.19 18.60
N PHE A 14 9.04 -9.45 19.02
CA PHE A 14 9.10 -10.60 18.13
C PHE A 14 7.93 -10.61 17.14
N GLY A 15 6.70 -10.39 17.61
CA GLY A 15 5.52 -10.31 16.73
C GLY A 15 5.62 -9.19 15.69
N LEU A 16 6.17 -8.04 16.07
CA LEU A 16 6.36 -6.90 15.17
C LEU A 16 7.43 -7.20 14.11
N VAL A 17 8.56 -7.80 14.50
CA VAL A 17 9.61 -8.23 13.57
C VAL A 17 9.10 -9.30 12.62
N VAL A 18 8.39 -10.31 13.13
CA VAL A 18 7.81 -11.37 12.29
C VAL A 18 6.76 -10.79 11.34
N GLY A 19 5.88 -9.91 11.80
CA GLY A 19 4.89 -9.24 10.96
C GLY A 19 5.54 -8.40 9.86
N ALA A 20 6.60 -7.65 10.19
CA ALA A 20 7.37 -6.89 9.20
C ALA A 20 8.06 -7.81 8.17
N LEU A 21 8.69 -8.89 8.62
CA LEU A 21 9.33 -9.86 7.73
C LEU A 21 8.33 -10.55 6.80
N VAL A 22 7.17 -10.95 7.31
CA VAL A 22 6.08 -11.51 6.50
C VAL A 22 5.55 -10.48 5.51
N GLY A 23 5.35 -9.23 5.93
CA GLY A 23 4.93 -8.14 5.05
C GLY A 23 5.92 -7.90 3.91
N VAL A 24 7.23 -7.83 4.22
CA VAL A 24 8.29 -7.69 3.22
C VAL A 24 8.34 -8.90 2.28
N ALA A 25 8.22 -10.12 2.80
CA ALA A 25 8.24 -11.34 2.00
C ALA A 25 7.05 -11.42 1.03
N VAL A 26 5.86 -10.99 1.46
CA VAL A 26 4.67 -10.92 0.61
C VAL A 26 4.84 -9.83 -0.46
N TYR A 27 5.36 -8.66 -0.09
CA TYR A 27 5.60 -7.55 -1.02
C TYR A 27 6.62 -7.93 -2.10
N GLN A 28 7.74 -8.56 -1.73
CA GLN A 28 8.76 -8.99 -2.69
C GLN A 28 8.27 -10.04 -3.68
N LYS A 29 7.25 -10.82 -3.32
CA LYS A 29 6.65 -11.85 -4.19
C LYS A 29 5.61 -11.29 -5.16
N GLN A 30 5.14 -10.05 -5.01
CA GLN A 30 4.21 -9.49 -5.97
C GLN A 30 4.95 -9.18 -7.28
N PRO A 31 4.43 -9.64 -8.44
CA PRO A 31 5.02 -9.33 -9.72
C PRO A 31 4.97 -7.81 -9.92
N LYS A 32 6.15 -7.18 -9.98
CA LYS A 32 6.26 -5.75 -10.26
C LYS A 32 5.79 -5.50 -11.68
N VAL A 33 4.58 -4.96 -11.83
CA VAL A 33 4.08 -4.47 -13.11
C VAL A 33 4.91 -3.24 -13.47
N SER A 34 5.48 -3.21 -14.68
CA SER A 34 6.28 -2.07 -15.14
C SER A 34 5.43 -0.81 -15.23
N SER A 35 6.04 0.37 -15.09
CA SER A 35 5.34 1.65 -15.26
C SER A 35 4.68 1.76 -16.63
N ASP A 36 5.33 1.25 -17.68
CA ASP A 36 4.81 1.29 -19.05
C ASP A 36 3.55 0.43 -19.20
N VAL A 37 3.55 -0.80 -18.65
CA VAL A 37 2.35 -1.67 -18.65
C VAL A 37 1.22 -1.01 -17.86
N ARG A 38 1.53 -0.42 -16.70
CA ARG A 38 0.54 0.29 -15.89
C ARG A 38 -0.10 1.44 -16.66
N ALA A 39 0.69 2.24 -17.38
CA ALA A 39 0.19 3.36 -18.17
C ALA A 39 -0.75 2.91 -19.28
N VAL A 40 -0.41 1.82 -19.98
CA VAL A 40 -1.26 1.22 -21.03
C VAL A 40 -2.57 0.71 -20.46
N VAL A 41 -2.50 -0.07 -19.37
CA VAL A 41 -3.67 -0.66 -18.71
C VAL A 41 -4.60 0.43 -18.16
N GLU A 42 -4.04 1.49 -17.58
CA GLU A 42 -4.82 2.64 -17.13
C GLU A 42 -5.52 3.33 -18.32
N GLY A 43 -4.84 3.46 -19.45
CA GLY A 43 -5.43 3.92 -20.70
C GLY A 43 -6.65 3.10 -21.12
N PHE A 44 -6.59 1.78 -20.98
CA PHE A 44 -7.68 0.88 -21.37
C PHE A 44 -8.92 0.97 -20.48
N ARG A 45 -8.82 1.54 -19.28
CA ARG A 45 -10.00 1.84 -18.46
C ARG A 45 -10.91 2.86 -19.12
N HIS A 46 -10.32 3.79 -19.88
CA HIS A 46 -11.04 4.91 -20.47
C HIS A 46 -11.47 4.65 -21.93
N GLY A 47 -10.92 3.62 -22.60
CA GLY A 47 -11.25 3.32 -23.98
C GLY A 47 -10.59 2.06 -24.51
N SER A 48 -10.94 1.65 -25.73
CA SER A 48 -10.31 0.50 -26.40
C SER A 48 -8.93 0.80 -26.97
N VAL A 49 -8.56 2.08 -27.09
CA VAL A 49 -7.30 2.49 -27.73
C VAL A 49 -6.50 3.42 -26.83
N TYR A 50 -5.30 2.98 -26.47
CA TYR A 50 -4.28 3.77 -25.80
C TYR A 50 -3.26 4.26 -26.83
N VAL A 51 -2.89 5.55 -26.76
CA VAL A 51 -1.87 6.15 -27.62
C VAL A 51 -0.82 6.78 -26.74
N GLU A 52 0.40 6.28 -26.83
CA GLU A 52 1.54 6.86 -26.12
C GLU A 52 1.95 8.19 -26.76
N ARG A 53 2.40 9.14 -25.95
CA ARG A 53 2.95 10.40 -26.45
C ARG A 53 4.18 10.13 -27.32
N GLY A 54 4.17 10.63 -28.55
CA GLY A 54 5.26 10.41 -29.52
C GLY A 54 5.12 9.11 -30.33
N ALA A 55 3.97 8.44 -30.26
CA ALA A 55 3.62 7.37 -31.18
C ALA A 55 3.71 7.84 -32.64
N PRO A 56 4.33 7.05 -33.54
CA PRO A 56 4.37 7.39 -34.96
C PRO A 56 2.95 7.35 -35.56
N PRO A 57 2.65 8.21 -36.55
CA PRO A 57 1.32 8.31 -37.16
C PRO A 57 1.06 7.18 -38.19
N VAL A 58 1.44 5.95 -37.85
CA VAL A 58 1.30 4.75 -38.69
C VAL A 58 -0.01 4.01 -38.46
N VAL A 59 -0.67 4.26 -37.33
CA VAL A 59 -2.01 3.74 -37.01
C VAL A 59 -2.92 4.92 -36.72
N ASN A 60 -4.07 5.00 -37.40
CA ASN A 60 -5.07 6.02 -37.12
C ASN A 60 -5.90 5.63 -35.89
N PRO A 61 -5.71 6.29 -34.72
CA PRO A 61 -6.35 5.86 -33.47
C PRO A 61 -7.86 6.07 -33.47
N ASP A 62 -8.36 7.10 -34.15
CA ASP A 62 -9.80 7.40 -34.18
C ASP A 62 -10.55 6.38 -35.03
N ARG A 63 -9.96 6.01 -36.17
CA ARG A 63 -10.48 4.93 -37.00
C ARG A 63 -10.48 3.60 -36.25
N VAL A 64 -9.39 3.29 -35.55
CA VAL A 64 -9.28 2.06 -34.75
C VAL A 64 -10.35 2.02 -33.64
N ARG A 65 -10.59 3.13 -32.92
CA ARG A 65 -11.67 3.20 -31.92
C ARG A 65 -13.04 2.91 -32.54
N GLN A 66 -13.32 3.49 -33.71
CA GLN A 66 -14.58 3.30 -34.42
C GLN A 66 -14.78 1.84 -34.84
N VAL A 67 -13.74 1.21 -35.39
CA VAL A 67 -13.83 -0.15 -35.91
C VAL A 67 -13.96 -1.17 -34.78
N ILE A 68 -13.22 -1.00 -33.67
CA ILE A 68 -13.31 -1.88 -32.51
C ILE A 68 -14.68 -1.77 -31.84
N GLY A 69 -15.17 -0.56 -31.57
CA GLY A 69 -16.41 -0.35 -30.82
C GLY A 69 -16.36 -1.00 -29.43
N ASP A 70 -17.36 -1.83 -29.13
CA ASP A 70 -17.54 -2.51 -27.83
C ASP A 70 -16.92 -3.91 -27.76
N ARG A 71 -16.24 -4.35 -28.82
CA ARG A 71 -15.61 -5.68 -28.88
C ARG A 71 -14.52 -5.80 -27.80
N PRO A 72 -14.23 -7.01 -27.29
CA PRO A 72 -13.19 -7.26 -26.30
C PRO A 72 -11.79 -7.20 -26.93
N ILE A 73 -11.49 -6.14 -27.65
CA ILE A 73 -10.22 -5.90 -28.32
C ILE A 73 -9.70 -4.55 -27.80
N VAL A 74 -8.46 -4.53 -27.33
CA VAL A 74 -7.79 -3.32 -26.88
C VAL A 74 -6.48 -3.14 -27.63
N VAL A 75 -6.15 -1.91 -28.00
CA VAL A 75 -5.00 -1.58 -28.85
C VAL A 75 -4.13 -0.53 -28.18
N ALA A 76 -2.87 -0.84 -27.94
CA ALA A 76 -1.88 0.15 -27.53
C ALA A 76 -1.00 0.54 -28.72
N ILE A 77 -0.91 1.83 -28.99
CA ILE A 77 -0.02 2.41 -30.00
C ILE A 77 1.11 3.12 -29.24
N LEU A 78 2.28 2.49 -29.21
CA LEU A 78 3.42 2.95 -28.41
C LEU A 78 4.35 3.85 -29.23
N ALA A 79 5.17 4.63 -28.53
CA ALA A 79 6.23 5.44 -29.12
C ALA A 79 7.25 4.57 -29.85
N ASP A 80 7.96 5.17 -30.81
CA ASP A 80 9.05 4.50 -31.54
C ASP A 80 10.32 4.44 -30.67
N ARG A 81 10.20 3.73 -29.55
CA ARG A 81 11.28 3.46 -28.61
C ARG A 81 11.37 1.95 -28.39
N PRO A 82 12.59 1.36 -28.38
CA PRO A 82 12.75 -0.06 -28.17
C PRO A 82 12.07 -0.53 -26.87
N LEU A 83 11.22 -1.55 -26.99
CA LEU A 83 10.57 -2.15 -25.82
C LEU A 83 11.57 -2.93 -24.97
N PRO A 84 11.36 -3.00 -23.63
CA PRO A 84 12.24 -3.74 -22.75
C PRO A 84 12.46 -5.18 -23.22
N PRO A 85 13.71 -5.70 -23.15
CA PRO A 85 14.04 -6.97 -23.75
C PRO A 85 13.18 -8.13 -23.23
N GLY A 86 12.82 -8.99 -24.17
CA GLY A 86 12.17 -10.27 -23.97
C GLY A 86 12.96 -11.24 -23.08
N ARG A 87 12.35 -12.39 -22.77
CA ARG A 87 13.12 -13.59 -22.41
C ARG A 87 13.81 -14.12 -23.68
N PRO A 88 14.87 -14.94 -23.57
CA PRO A 88 15.39 -15.65 -24.74
C PRO A 88 14.25 -16.34 -25.51
N LEU A 89 14.25 -16.19 -26.84
CA LEU A 89 13.24 -16.73 -27.78
C LEU A 89 11.88 -16.03 -27.82
N VAL A 90 11.62 -15.01 -26.99
CA VAL A 90 10.38 -14.21 -27.04
C VAL A 90 10.72 -12.78 -27.44
N ARG A 91 10.09 -12.27 -28.51
CA ARG A 91 10.24 -10.87 -28.95
C ARG A 91 9.82 -9.91 -27.82
N SER A 92 10.48 -8.75 -27.71
CA SER A 92 10.20 -7.75 -26.67
C SER A 92 8.73 -7.31 -26.71
N ARG A 93 8.20 -7.07 -27.90
CA ARG A 93 6.80 -6.72 -28.14
C ARG A 93 5.83 -7.82 -27.72
N GLN A 94 6.13 -9.09 -28.02
CA GLN A 94 5.29 -10.23 -27.60
C GLN A 94 5.28 -10.37 -26.08
N LYS A 95 6.43 -10.19 -25.42
CA LYS A 95 6.51 -10.20 -23.95
C LYS A 95 5.68 -9.06 -23.35
N PHE A 96 5.85 -7.84 -23.85
CA PHE A 96 5.10 -6.67 -23.37
C PHE A 96 3.60 -6.85 -23.55
N CYS A 97 3.18 -7.34 -24.73
CA CYS A 97 1.81 -7.70 -25.03
C CYS A 97 1.26 -8.75 -24.04
N GLY A 98 2.04 -9.78 -23.71
CA GLY A 98 1.67 -10.77 -22.69
C GLY A 98 1.54 -10.17 -21.29
N ASP A 99 2.46 -9.28 -20.91
CA ASP A 99 2.43 -8.58 -19.61
C ASP A 99 1.17 -7.70 -19.49
N VAL A 100 0.77 -7.03 -20.57
CA VAL A 100 -0.50 -6.27 -20.65
C VAL A 100 -1.71 -7.21 -20.59
N ALA A 101 -1.73 -8.30 -21.37
CA ALA A 101 -2.85 -9.25 -21.42
C ALA A 101 -3.12 -9.94 -20.07
N VAL A 102 -2.10 -10.12 -19.24
CA VAL A 102 -2.26 -10.58 -17.84
C VAL A 102 -3.08 -9.59 -17.01
N GLN A 103 -2.97 -8.29 -17.28
CA GLN A 103 -3.69 -7.23 -16.56
C GLN A 103 -5.08 -6.94 -17.13
N VAL A 104 -5.32 -7.25 -18.42
CA VAL A 104 -6.65 -7.15 -19.06
C VAL A 104 -7.19 -8.53 -19.43
N PRO A 105 -7.46 -9.40 -18.44
CA PRO A 105 -7.58 -10.84 -18.67
C PRO A 105 -8.78 -11.23 -19.54
N THR A 106 -9.77 -10.35 -19.74
CA THR A 106 -11.00 -10.60 -20.51
C THR A 106 -10.96 -10.06 -21.94
N ASN A 107 -9.81 -9.53 -22.41
CA ASN A 107 -9.68 -8.88 -23.71
C ASN A 107 -8.55 -9.49 -24.56
N GLU A 108 -8.69 -9.36 -25.87
CA GLU A 108 -7.62 -9.47 -26.85
C GLU A 108 -6.80 -8.18 -26.88
N VAL A 109 -5.48 -8.29 -26.91
CA VAL A 109 -4.54 -7.17 -26.85
C VAL A 109 -3.75 -7.11 -28.14
N ILE A 110 -3.75 -5.95 -28.79
CA ILE A 110 -2.86 -5.61 -29.90
C ILE A 110 -1.90 -4.52 -29.43
N ILE A 111 -0.60 -4.77 -29.53
CA ILE A 111 0.44 -3.77 -29.23
C ILE A 111 1.16 -3.41 -30.51
N PHE A 112 1.16 -2.13 -30.86
CA PHE A 112 2.06 -1.55 -31.84
C PHE A 112 3.25 -0.90 -31.14
N GLY A 113 4.46 -1.31 -31.49
CA GLY A 113 5.70 -0.80 -30.88
C GLY A 113 6.96 -1.35 -31.52
N THR A 114 8.11 -0.88 -31.05
CA THR A 114 9.43 -1.17 -31.65
C THR A 114 10.13 -2.33 -30.93
N ASP A 115 10.43 -3.39 -31.67
CA ASP A 115 11.35 -4.44 -31.22
C ASP A 115 12.81 -3.99 -31.45
N GLU A 116 13.76 -4.45 -30.62
CA GLU A 116 15.19 -4.10 -30.75
C GLU A 116 15.80 -4.44 -32.12
N LYS A 117 15.26 -5.46 -32.81
CA LYS A 117 15.84 -6.00 -34.06
C LYS A 117 14.93 -5.86 -35.30
N ASP A 118 13.62 -5.89 -35.10
CA ASP A 118 12.64 -6.03 -36.18
C ASP A 118 11.86 -4.72 -36.46
N GLY A 119 12.21 -3.63 -35.78
CA GLY A 119 11.58 -2.32 -35.95
C GLY A 119 10.15 -2.25 -35.43
N TYR A 120 9.41 -1.24 -35.89
CA TYR A 120 8.04 -0.96 -35.50
C TYR A 120 7.05 -1.93 -36.16
N GLY A 121 6.08 -2.43 -35.39
CA GLY A 121 5.10 -3.42 -35.86
C GLY A 121 4.20 -3.89 -34.72
N SER A 122 3.47 -4.98 -34.94
CA SER A 122 2.41 -5.46 -34.03
C SER A 122 2.76 -6.75 -33.28
N ALA A 123 2.16 -6.94 -32.10
CA ALA A 123 2.00 -8.24 -31.45
C ALA A 123 0.56 -8.41 -30.95
N PHE A 124 0.11 -9.66 -30.88
CA PHE A 124 -1.25 -10.04 -30.51
C PHE A 124 -1.20 -11.02 -29.33
N CYS A 125 -2.07 -10.81 -28.34
CA CYS A 125 -2.14 -11.67 -27.15
C CYS A 125 -3.56 -11.75 -26.61
N THR A 126 -3.95 -12.96 -26.23
CA THR A 126 -5.24 -13.21 -25.60
C THR A 126 -5.14 -13.21 -24.07
N GLY A 127 -6.03 -12.48 -23.41
CA GLY A 127 -6.18 -12.52 -21.96
C GLY A 127 -6.61 -13.91 -21.45
N LYS A 128 -6.09 -14.32 -20.29
CA LYS A 128 -6.34 -15.69 -19.74
C LYS A 128 -7.81 -16.00 -19.40
N GLN A 129 -8.62 -14.97 -19.23
CA GLN A 129 -10.06 -15.07 -18.94
C GLN A 129 -10.89 -14.56 -20.13
N PHE A 130 -10.32 -14.54 -21.33
CA PHE A 130 -11.04 -14.12 -22.53
C PHE A 130 -12.25 -15.04 -22.78
N SER A 131 -12.04 -16.35 -22.66
CA SER A 131 -13.12 -17.34 -22.57
C SER A 131 -13.59 -17.44 -21.12
N ASN A 132 -14.83 -17.03 -20.87
CA ASN A 132 -15.44 -17.04 -19.54
C ASN A 132 -16.99 -17.19 -19.69
N PRO A 133 -17.76 -17.31 -18.59
CA PRO A 133 -19.21 -17.45 -18.68
C PRO A 133 -19.94 -16.30 -19.41
N ASP A 134 -19.40 -15.07 -19.33
CA ASP A 134 -19.94 -13.89 -20.00
C ASP A 134 -19.50 -13.79 -21.48
N ASN A 135 -18.39 -14.43 -21.83
CA ASN A 135 -17.82 -14.54 -23.18
C ASN A 135 -17.55 -16.03 -23.52
N PRO A 136 -18.58 -16.86 -23.78
CA PRO A 136 -18.44 -18.31 -23.92
C PRO A 136 -17.92 -18.72 -25.31
N VAL A 137 -16.75 -18.22 -25.68
CA VAL A 137 -16.04 -18.52 -26.93
C VAL A 137 -14.91 -19.53 -26.71
N LYS A 138 -14.48 -20.23 -27.75
CA LYS A 138 -13.31 -21.12 -27.66
C LYS A 138 -12.05 -20.31 -27.89
N ALA A 139 -11.30 -19.96 -26.82
CA ALA A 139 -10.11 -19.11 -26.92
C ALA A 139 -9.10 -19.55 -28.01
N GLY A 140 -8.91 -20.86 -28.21
CA GLY A 140 -8.01 -21.37 -29.27
C GLY A 140 -8.41 -21.00 -30.70
N ASN A 141 -9.66 -20.61 -30.94
CA ASN A 141 -10.14 -20.13 -32.24
C ASN A 141 -9.77 -18.66 -32.50
N PHE A 142 -9.36 -17.92 -31.46
CA PHE A 142 -9.13 -16.47 -31.50
C PHE A 142 -7.64 -16.09 -31.52
N ASP A 143 -6.74 -17.07 -31.56
CA ASP A 143 -5.29 -16.86 -31.59
C ASP A 143 -4.76 -16.87 -33.04
N PHE A 144 -4.26 -18.00 -33.51
CA PHE A 144 -3.60 -18.11 -34.82
C PHE A 144 -4.45 -17.67 -36.03
N PRO A 145 -5.74 -18.01 -36.16
CA PRO A 145 -6.54 -17.60 -37.33
C PRO A 145 -6.70 -16.08 -37.47
N LEU A 146 -6.88 -15.37 -36.34
CA LEU A 146 -7.04 -13.92 -36.34
C LEU A 146 -5.72 -13.21 -36.62
N ILE A 147 -4.63 -13.72 -36.04
CA ILE A 147 -3.27 -13.25 -36.34
C ILE A 147 -2.97 -13.43 -37.83
N ALA A 148 -3.27 -14.61 -38.40
CA ALA A 148 -3.07 -14.86 -39.82
C ALA A 148 -3.87 -13.90 -40.70
N ALA A 149 -5.14 -13.63 -40.36
CA ALA A 149 -5.95 -12.66 -41.08
C ALA A 149 -5.36 -11.24 -41.03
N ALA A 150 -4.96 -10.79 -39.84
CA ALA A 150 -4.32 -9.48 -39.65
C ALA A 150 -2.97 -9.38 -40.37
N GLU A 151 -2.15 -10.43 -40.36
CA GLU A 151 -0.90 -10.47 -41.14
C GLU A 151 -1.19 -10.37 -42.63
N THR A 152 -2.27 -10.97 -43.16
CA THR A 152 -2.63 -10.81 -44.58
C THR A 152 -3.21 -9.44 -44.95
N ALA A 153 -3.46 -8.57 -43.99
CA ALA A 153 -4.01 -7.23 -44.23
C ALA A 153 -3.07 -6.29 -44.98
N TRP A 154 -1.79 -6.66 -45.14
CA TRP A 154 -0.82 -5.88 -45.91
C TRP A 154 -1.29 -5.53 -47.32
N LYS A 155 -2.11 -6.38 -47.94
CA LYS A 155 -2.69 -6.18 -49.28
C LYS A 155 -3.70 -5.03 -49.37
N TYR A 156 -4.23 -4.58 -48.24
CA TYR A 156 -5.22 -3.49 -48.16
C TYR A 156 -4.62 -2.17 -47.70
N ARG A 157 -3.31 -2.14 -47.42
CA ARG A 157 -2.64 -0.92 -46.97
C ARG A 157 -2.50 0.07 -48.11
N ILE A 158 -2.86 1.33 -47.83
CA ILE A 158 -2.68 2.43 -48.78
C ILE A 158 -1.18 2.76 -48.94
N SER A 159 -0.38 2.51 -47.90
CA SER A 159 1.07 2.67 -47.90
C SER A 159 1.75 1.60 -47.05
N ALA A 160 3.04 1.35 -47.28
CA ALA A 160 3.82 0.40 -46.47
C ALA A 160 3.82 0.72 -44.97
N THR A 161 3.60 1.99 -44.63
CA THR A 161 3.60 2.52 -43.25
C THR A 161 2.21 2.61 -42.63
N ASP A 162 1.12 2.39 -43.37
CA ASP A 162 -0.23 2.41 -42.80
C ASP A 162 -0.58 1.04 -42.23
N LEU A 163 -0.57 0.94 -40.91
CA LEU A 163 -0.89 -0.27 -40.16
C LEU A 163 -2.35 -0.30 -39.68
N THR A 164 -3.16 0.72 -40.00
CA THR A 164 -4.59 0.75 -39.62
C THR A 164 -5.37 -0.45 -40.16
N PRO A 165 -5.21 -0.87 -41.44
CA PRO A 165 -5.94 -2.01 -41.99
C PRO A 165 -5.67 -3.34 -41.27
N GLN A 166 -4.52 -3.46 -40.60
CA GLN A 166 -4.20 -4.64 -39.80
C GLN A 166 -5.19 -4.83 -38.64
N VAL A 167 -5.61 -3.73 -38.00
CA VAL A 167 -6.63 -3.80 -36.95
C VAL A 167 -8.01 -4.04 -37.55
N GLU A 168 -8.31 -3.43 -38.69
CA GLU A 168 -9.60 -3.61 -39.37
C GLU A 168 -9.83 -5.08 -39.74
N GLU A 169 -8.83 -5.73 -40.35
CA GLU A 169 -8.92 -7.14 -40.69
C GLU A 169 -8.93 -8.06 -39.47
N TYR A 170 -8.20 -7.72 -38.40
CA TYR A 170 -8.29 -8.47 -37.15
C TYR A 170 -9.72 -8.44 -36.60
N VAL A 171 -10.37 -7.26 -36.60
CA VAL A 171 -11.75 -7.09 -36.14
C VAL A 171 -12.74 -7.83 -37.05
N LEU A 172 -12.56 -7.79 -38.36
CA LEU A 172 -13.40 -8.55 -39.31
C LEU A 172 -13.27 -10.06 -39.11
N ALA A 173 -12.04 -10.56 -38.93
CA ALA A 173 -11.78 -11.96 -38.63
C ALA A 173 -12.38 -12.38 -37.28
N PHE A 174 -12.29 -11.51 -36.27
CA PHE A 174 -12.94 -11.71 -34.98
C PHE A 174 -14.44 -11.86 -35.13
N ASP A 175 -15.11 -10.95 -35.83
CA ASP A 175 -16.56 -11.00 -36.04
C ASP A 175 -16.98 -12.26 -36.83
N ALA A 176 -16.20 -12.63 -37.83
CA ALA A 176 -16.38 -13.88 -38.57
C ALA A 176 -16.28 -15.10 -37.64
N GLN A 177 -15.28 -15.14 -36.75
CA GLN A 177 -15.10 -16.25 -35.82
C GLN A 177 -16.23 -16.32 -34.77
N VAL A 178 -16.66 -15.17 -34.23
CA VAL A 178 -17.81 -15.09 -33.32
C VAL A 178 -19.07 -15.64 -34.01
N SER A 179 -19.28 -15.31 -35.28
CA SER A 179 -20.43 -15.83 -36.04
C SER A 179 -20.37 -17.35 -36.23
N GLN A 180 -19.17 -17.93 -36.41
CA GLN A 180 -18.97 -19.37 -36.56
C GLN A 180 -19.17 -20.13 -35.25
N ASP A 181 -18.77 -19.54 -34.12
CA ASP A 181 -18.90 -20.15 -32.78
C ASP A 181 -20.38 -20.20 -32.32
N LYS A 182 -21.33 -19.62 -33.08
CA LYS A 182 -22.78 -19.60 -32.81
C LYS A 182 -23.14 -19.12 -31.40
N VAL A 183 -22.36 -18.16 -30.90
CA VAL A 183 -22.59 -17.55 -29.59
C VAL A 183 -23.87 -16.71 -29.63
N ALA A 184 -24.73 -16.86 -28.62
CA ALA A 184 -26.00 -16.13 -28.56
C ALA A 184 -25.83 -14.62 -28.42
N THR A 185 -24.71 -14.18 -27.81
CA THR A 185 -24.36 -12.77 -27.63
C THR A 185 -22.91 -12.58 -28.05
N ALA A 186 -22.64 -11.54 -28.86
CA ALA A 186 -21.29 -11.18 -29.24
C ALA A 186 -20.48 -10.81 -27.98
N PRO A 187 -19.26 -11.35 -27.81
CA PRO A 187 -18.39 -10.98 -26.71
C PRO A 187 -18.22 -9.47 -26.62
N ARG A 188 -18.16 -8.94 -25.40
CA ARG A 188 -17.97 -7.51 -25.14
C ARG A 188 -16.76 -7.28 -24.27
N ARG A 189 -16.18 -6.08 -24.39
CA ARG A 189 -15.07 -5.62 -23.57
C ARG A 189 -15.40 -5.75 -22.09
N GLY A 190 -14.60 -6.55 -21.38
CA GLY A 190 -14.72 -6.69 -19.93
C GLY A 190 -14.08 -5.50 -19.21
N ALA A 191 -14.55 -5.23 -17.99
CA ALA A 191 -13.95 -4.21 -17.15
C ALA A 191 -12.46 -4.52 -16.87
N VAL A 192 -11.60 -3.51 -17.01
CA VAL A 192 -10.19 -3.62 -16.64
C VAL A 192 -10.09 -3.68 -15.11
N PRO A 193 -9.59 -4.77 -14.51
CA PRO A 193 -9.61 -4.95 -13.06
C PRO A 193 -8.80 -3.89 -12.31
N ASP A 194 -9.34 -3.40 -11.20
CA ASP A 194 -8.64 -2.51 -10.25
C ASP A 194 -7.52 -3.18 -9.44
N LYS A 195 -7.11 -4.40 -9.83
CA LYS A 195 -6.16 -5.23 -9.07
C LYS A 195 -4.78 -4.57 -8.92
N LEU A 196 -4.42 -3.64 -9.81
CA LEU A 196 -3.22 -2.81 -9.66
C LEU A 196 -3.27 -1.93 -8.41
N ALA A 197 -4.48 -1.52 -7.96
CA ALA A 197 -4.68 -0.72 -6.75
C ALA A 197 -4.92 -1.59 -5.50
N ALA A 198 -5.55 -2.76 -5.61
CA ALA A 198 -5.94 -3.56 -4.45
C ALA A 198 -4.74 -4.01 -3.57
N GLY A 199 -3.61 -4.37 -4.20
CA GLY A 199 -2.39 -4.71 -3.48
C GLY A 199 -1.81 -3.53 -2.70
N ASP A 200 -1.74 -2.35 -3.33
CA ASP A 200 -1.26 -1.11 -2.73
C ASP A 200 -2.23 -0.59 -1.64
N VAL A 201 -3.54 -0.80 -1.80
CA VAL A 201 -4.57 -0.44 -0.81
C VAL A 201 -4.49 -1.33 0.43
N VAL A 202 -4.35 -2.65 0.28
CA VAL A 202 -4.19 -3.55 1.44
C VAL A 202 -2.88 -3.28 2.16
N LEU A 203 -1.80 -3.00 1.43
CA LEU A 203 -0.51 -2.69 2.02
C LEU A 203 -0.52 -1.34 2.75
N SER A 204 -1.15 -0.32 2.17
CA SER A 204 -1.30 1.00 2.80
C SER A 204 -2.19 0.94 4.04
N LEU A 205 -3.32 0.21 4.00
CA LEU A 205 -4.13 -0.04 5.19
C LEU A 205 -3.34 -0.78 6.28
N GLY A 206 -2.58 -1.81 5.91
CA GLY A 206 -1.67 -2.50 6.83
C GLY A 206 -0.61 -1.57 7.44
N GLY A 207 -0.03 -0.69 6.62
CA GLY A 207 0.93 0.33 7.04
C GLY A 207 0.32 1.35 8.01
N ILE A 208 -0.90 1.81 7.75
CA ILE A 208 -1.63 2.74 8.62
C ILE A 208 -1.92 2.10 9.97
N VAL A 209 -2.39 0.85 9.99
CA VAL A 209 -2.65 0.12 11.24
C VAL A 209 -1.35 -0.08 12.03
N ALA A 210 -0.27 -0.49 11.36
CA ALA A 210 1.03 -0.66 11.99
C ALA A 210 1.57 0.67 12.57
N ALA A 211 1.48 1.77 11.81
CA ALA A 211 1.89 3.10 12.25
C ALA A 211 1.06 3.58 13.45
N SER A 212 -0.25 3.33 13.43
CA SER A 212 -1.16 3.69 14.53
C SER A 212 -0.83 2.93 15.81
N VAL A 213 -0.55 1.62 15.71
CA VAL A 213 -0.11 0.80 16.86
C VAL A 213 1.24 1.28 17.39
N ALA A 214 2.18 1.60 16.51
CA ALA A 214 3.50 2.12 16.89
C ALA A 214 3.38 3.48 17.61
N LEU A 215 2.55 4.40 17.10
CA LEU A 215 2.25 5.68 17.74
C LEU A 215 1.62 5.48 19.12
N PHE A 216 0.63 4.60 19.24
CA PHE A 216 0.00 4.29 20.53
C PHE A 216 1.01 3.76 21.55
N PHE A 217 1.94 2.90 21.11
CA PHE A 217 3.03 2.41 21.95
C PHE A 217 3.98 3.53 22.37
N LEU A 218 4.37 4.41 21.45
CA LEU A 218 5.20 5.59 21.74
C LEU A 218 4.53 6.48 22.78
N PHE A 219 3.25 6.81 22.62
CA PHE A 219 2.50 7.59 23.59
C PHE A 219 2.38 6.89 24.95
N SER A 220 2.21 5.56 24.96
CA SER A 220 2.15 4.77 26.20
C SER A 220 3.48 4.80 26.96
N VAL A 221 4.62 4.72 26.25
CA VAL A 221 5.95 4.80 26.86
C VAL A 221 6.21 6.21 27.39
N VAL A 222 5.88 7.25 26.62
CA VAL A 222 6.00 8.66 27.02
C VAL A 222 5.14 8.93 28.25
N GLY A 223 3.88 8.49 28.25
CA GLY A 223 2.96 8.62 29.38
C GLY A 223 3.44 7.89 30.63
N TRP A 224 4.12 6.75 30.49
CA TRP A 224 4.73 6.05 31.61
C TRP A 224 5.94 6.80 32.19
N PHE A 225 6.74 7.42 31.33
CA PHE A 225 7.89 8.23 31.74
C PHE A 225 7.43 9.47 32.54
N PHE A 226 6.46 10.23 32.03
CA PHE A 226 5.90 11.40 32.71
C PHE A 226 4.99 11.05 33.90
N GLY A 227 4.30 9.91 33.86
CA GLY A 227 3.46 9.44 34.97
C GLY A 227 4.26 9.08 36.22
N ARG A 228 5.55 8.79 36.08
CA ARG A 228 6.45 8.47 37.19
C ARG A 228 6.73 9.69 38.07
N GLU A 229 6.81 10.88 37.48
CA GLU A 229 6.96 12.15 38.22
C GLU A 229 5.69 12.50 39.02
N ARG A 230 4.49 12.25 38.47
CA ARG A 230 3.23 12.51 39.18
C ARG A 230 3.09 11.73 40.49
N ARG A 231 3.57 10.49 40.55
CA ARG A 231 3.56 9.71 41.82
C ARG A 231 4.49 10.29 42.88
N GLY A 232 5.59 10.91 42.49
CA GLY A 232 6.47 11.65 43.41
C GLY A 232 5.75 12.87 44.00
N ASN A 233 5.07 13.64 43.15
CA ASN A 233 4.35 14.85 43.56
C ASN A 233 3.19 14.55 44.52
N VAL A 234 2.43 13.48 44.33
CA VAL A 234 1.34 13.10 45.26
C VAL A 234 1.90 12.75 46.65
N ARG A 235 3.02 12.04 46.72
CA ARG A 235 3.68 11.73 48.01
C ARG A 235 4.22 12.99 48.69
N ARG A 236 4.78 13.91 47.93
CA ARG A 236 5.30 15.19 48.45
C ARG A 236 4.16 16.07 48.99
N LEU A 237 3.08 16.23 48.23
CA LEU A 237 1.87 16.95 48.66
C LEU A 237 1.25 16.35 49.94
N ALA A 238 1.25 15.03 50.08
CA ALA A 238 0.75 14.36 51.29
C ALA A 238 1.67 14.59 52.51
N LEU A 239 3.00 14.65 52.30
CA LEU A 239 3.95 14.97 53.36
C LEU A 239 3.84 16.44 53.78
N ASP A 240 3.72 17.36 52.83
CA ASP A 240 3.56 18.80 53.08
C ASP A 240 2.27 19.07 53.86
N ALA A 241 1.15 18.43 53.50
CA ALA A 241 -0.11 18.56 54.23
C ALA A 241 -0.01 18.07 55.69
N ARG A 242 0.74 16.99 55.93
CA ARG A 242 0.97 16.47 57.30
C ARG A 242 1.87 17.39 58.11
N LEU A 243 2.92 17.94 57.50
CA LEU A 243 3.80 18.92 58.12
C LEU A 243 3.09 20.24 58.42
N SER A 244 2.21 20.70 57.54
CA SER A 244 1.37 21.88 57.79
C SER A 244 0.49 21.69 59.02
N LYS A 245 -0.14 20.52 59.16
CA LYS A 245 -0.99 20.19 60.32
C LYS A 245 -0.18 20.15 61.63
N VAL A 246 1.05 19.66 61.57
CA VAL A 246 1.96 19.67 62.72
C VAL A 246 2.41 21.09 63.06
N GLY A 247 2.70 21.92 62.06
CA GLY A 247 3.01 23.34 62.24
C GLY A 247 1.88 24.11 62.92
N ASP A 248 0.63 23.87 62.50
CA ASP A 248 -0.55 24.47 63.13
C ASP A 248 -0.66 24.12 64.62
N TYR A 249 -0.29 22.90 65.02
CA TYR A 249 -0.25 22.51 66.42
C TYR A 249 0.86 23.22 67.18
N VAL A 250 2.07 23.25 66.62
CA VAL A 250 3.24 23.92 67.22
C VAL A 250 2.98 25.42 67.44
N LEU A 251 2.30 26.09 66.51
CA LEU A 251 2.00 27.51 66.60
C LEU A 251 0.87 27.85 67.59
N ARG A 252 0.00 26.89 67.93
CA ARG A 252 -1.18 27.11 68.80
C ARG A 252 -1.01 26.57 70.23
N ALA A 253 -0.04 25.69 70.45
CA ALA A 253 0.16 25.08 71.76
C ALA A 253 0.77 26.08 72.76
N ASP A 254 0.39 25.92 74.03
CA ASP A 254 0.81 26.79 75.13
C ASP A 254 2.34 26.68 75.33
N PRO A 255 3.09 27.79 75.25
CA PRO A 255 4.54 27.79 75.39
C PRO A 255 5.03 27.31 76.77
N GLN A 256 4.17 27.24 77.78
CA GLN A 256 4.54 26.75 79.11
C GLN A 256 4.46 25.23 79.28
N GLN A 257 4.04 24.47 78.26
CA GLN A 257 4.08 23.01 78.33
C GLN A 257 5.51 22.47 78.21
N ASP A 258 5.91 21.60 79.15
CA ASP A 258 7.27 21.04 79.26
C ASP A 258 7.81 20.37 77.97
N LYS A 259 6.93 19.90 77.09
CA LYS A 259 7.29 19.20 75.84
C LYS A 259 7.30 20.10 74.60
N GLN A 260 6.81 21.34 74.70
CA GLN A 260 6.57 22.20 73.53
C GLN A 260 7.87 22.66 72.85
N ALA A 261 8.91 22.94 73.65
CA ALA A 261 10.22 23.30 73.13
C ALA A 261 10.87 22.16 72.32
N GLU A 262 10.69 20.91 72.75
CA GLU A 262 11.24 19.73 72.08
C GLU A 262 10.51 19.44 70.75
N VAL A 263 9.18 19.52 70.75
CA VAL A 263 8.37 19.35 69.53
C VAL A 263 8.68 20.45 68.50
N SER A 264 8.84 21.69 68.95
CA SER A 264 9.20 22.83 68.08
C SER A 264 10.58 22.65 67.45
N ARG A 265 11.56 22.17 68.23
CA ARG A 265 12.92 21.91 67.74
C ARG A 265 12.93 20.80 66.68
N GLU A 266 12.27 19.68 66.95
CA GLU A 266 12.17 18.57 65.99
C GLU A 266 11.40 19.00 64.72
N TYR A 267 10.37 19.84 64.84
CA TYR A 267 9.64 20.37 63.69
C TYR A 267 10.55 21.17 62.74
N VAL A 268 11.37 22.09 63.29
CA VAL A 268 12.32 22.90 62.50
C VAL A 268 13.37 22.01 61.84
N LEU A 269 13.88 20.98 62.54
CA LEU A 269 14.84 20.04 61.98
C LEU A 269 14.25 19.23 60.81
N VAL A 270 12.97 18.86 60.90
CA VAL A 270 12.28 18.16 59.81
C VAL A 270 12.00 19.07 58.62
N LEU A 271 11.65 20.35 58.85
CA LEU A 271 11.50 21.33 57.77
C LEU A 271 12.82 21.54 57.02
N ARG A 272 13.93 21.71 57.73
CA ARG A 272 15.26 21.86 57.12
C ARG A 272 15.67 20.63 56.32
N ALA A 273 15.48 19.43 56.87
CA ALA A 273 15.77 18.19 56.17
C ALA A 273 14.91 18.01 54.90
N LEU A 274 13.67 18.49 54.91
CA LEU A 274 12.80 18.48 53.73
C LEU A 274 13.28 19.48 52.66
N GLU A 275 13.74 20.67 53.07
CA GLU A 275 14.33 21.69 52.18
C GLU A 275 15.63 21.18 51.53
N ASP A 276 16.44 20.46 52.30
CA ASP A 276 17.68 19.79 51.84
C ASP A 276 17.40 18.53 50.99
N GLY A 277 16.13 18.14 50.80
CA GLY A 277 15.72 17.03 49.92
C GLY A 277 15.84 15.63 50.55
N GLU A 278 15.96 15.51 51.87
CA GLU A 278 16.01 14.22 52.57
C GLU A 278 14.63 13.53 52.65
N ASP A 279 14.61 12.19 52.75
CA ASP A 279 13.39 11.44 53.07
C ASP A 279 13.03 11.57 54.56
N VAL A 280 12.11 12.49 54.84
CA VAL A 280 11.67 12.82 56.21
C VAL A 280 10.44 12.04 56.69
N GLY A 281 9.91 11.09 55.90
CA GLY A 281 8.62 10.46 56.19
C GLY A 281 8.54 9.75 57.56
N SER A 282 9.64 9.13 58.00
CA SER A 282 9.75 8.50 59.32
C SER A 282 9.81 9.52 60.46
N ARG A 283 10.45 10.68 60.24
CA ARG A 283 10.60 11.78 61.20
C ARG A 283 9.27 12.53 61.40
N VAL A 284 8.52 12.79 60.32
CA VAL A 284 7.16 13.35 60.40
C VAL A 284 6.24 12.45 61.24
N LYS A 285 6.31 11.12 61.04
CA LYS A 285 5.53 10.14 61.84
C LYS A 285 5.98 10.06 63.31
N LYS A 286 7.23 10.41 63.63
CA LYS A 286 7.72 10.54 65.00
C LYS A 286 7.14 11.81 65.64
N LEU A 287 7.15 12.94 64.92
CA LEU A 287 6.55 14.20 65.38
C LEU A 287 5.05 14.08 65.66
N GLU A 288 4.29 13.47 64.75
CA GLU A 288 2.86 13.24 64.95
C GLU A 288 2.56 12.39 66.20
N ARG A 289 3.50 11.54 66.63
CA ARG A 289 3.39 10.74 67.85
C ARG A 289 3.76 11.51 69.12
N MET A 290 4.59 12.55 69.02
CA MET A 290 4.93 13.40 70.16
C MET A 290 3.81 14.39 70.49
N ILE A 291 2.98 14.71 69.50
CA ILE A 291 1.84 15.64 69.58
C ILE A 291 0.56 14.97 70.08
N ARG A 292 0.47 13.64 69.99
CA ARG A 292 -0.65 12.84 70.52
C ARG A 292 -0.38 12.39 71.94
#